data_AF-A0AAW1TF20-F1
#
_entry.id   AF-A0AAW1TF20-F1
#
_cell.length_a   1.000
_cell.length_b   1.000
_cell.length_c   1.000
_cell.angle_alpha   90.00
_cell.angle_beta   90.00
_cell.angle_gamma   90.00
#
_symmetry.space_group_name_H-M   'P 1'
#
loop_
_entity.id
_entity.type
_entity.pdbx_description
1 polymer ?
#
loop_
_entity_poly.entity_id
_entity_poly.type
_entity_poly.pdbx_seq_one_letter_code
_entity_poly.pdbx_strand_id
1 'polypeptide(L)'
;MSALKAWRRVVRYLQQDLREILVPTSLPDPPGYTPARKLGWKERVEVVQEATQDYVDSWKALRSEPGDDSQVADKEPEAPIKDELAAVARGGAKSIQPYLQKMYQTRASAYRDAVQEFVKGYREGYAADAESQQQVSKQQQQQQPPDKSPGIDLR
;
A
#
# COMPACT_ATOMS: atom_id res chain seq x y z
N MET A 1 -13.66 34.59 -31.68
CA MET A 1 -14.18 33.24 -32.01
C MET A 1 -15.30 32.91 -31.04
N SER A 2 -16.52 32.63 -31.52
CA SER A 2 -17.69 32.38 -30.65
C SER A 2 -17.45 31.17 -29.74
N ALA A 3 -17.66 31.33 -28.43
CA ALA A 3 -17.45 30.29 -27.40
C ALA A 3 -18.18 28.97 -27.72
N LEU A 4 -19.32 29.06 -28.41
CA LEU A 4 -20.09 27.90 -28.89
C LEU A 4 -19.32 27.03 -29.90
N LYS A 5 -18.47 27.63 -30.76
CA LYS A 5 -17.63 26.86 -31.70
C LYS A 5 -16.49 26.15 -30.98
N ALA A 6 -15.91 26.76 -29.93
CA ALA A 6 -14.89 26.13 -29.11
C ALA A 6 -15.47 24.96 -28.31
N TRP A 7 -16.63 25.15 -27.67
CA TRP A 7 -17.35 24.10 -26.95
C TRP A 7 -17.68 22.89 -27.84
N ARG A 8 -18.18 23.11 -29.06
CA ARG A 8 -18.46 22.02 -30.02
C ARG A 8 -17.21 21.26 -30.47
N ARG A 9 -16.01 21.86 -30.40
CA ARG A 9 -14.76 21.15 -30.67
C ARG A 9 -14.37 20.28 -29.48
N VAL A 10 -14.45 20.83 -28.27
CA VAL A 10 -14.15 20.09 -27.03
C VAL A 10 -15.10 18.90 -26.86
N VAL A 11 -16.40 19.09 -27.10
CA VAL A 11 -17.38 18.00 -27.04
C VAL A 11 -17.10 16.92 -28.08
N ARG A 12 -16.70 17.29 -29.31
CA ARG A 12 -16.32 16.30 -30.33
C ARG A 12 -15.07 15.53 -29.95
N TYR A 13 -14.04 16.20 -29.45
CA TYR A 13 -12.81 15.57 -28.95
C TYR A 13 -13.11 14.59 -27.81
N LEU A 14 -13.99 14.98 -26.87
CA LEU A 14 -14.41 14.09 -25.79
C LEU A 14 -15.24 12.89 -26.26
N GLN A 15 -16.03 13.05 -27.32
CA GLN A 15 -16.90 11.99 -27.83
C GLN A 15 -16.20 11.01 -28.79
N GLN A 16 -15.27 11.51 -29.60
CA GLN A 16 -14.57 10.73 -30.63
C GLN A 16 -13.17 10.38 -30.13
N ASP A 17 -12.30 11.38 -29.99
CA ASP A 17 -10.88 11.17 -29.71
C ASP A 17 -10.66 10.51 -28.34
N LEU A 18 -11.36 10.92 -27.27
CA LEU A 18 -11.19 10.30 -25.95
C LEU A 18 -11.71 8.85 -25.90
N ARG A 19 -12.80 8.57 -26.65
CA ARG A 19 -13.35 7.23 -26.77
C ARG A 19 -12.37 6.30 -27.51
N GLU A 20 -11.72 6.82 -28.54
CA GLU A 20 -10.71 6.09 -29.33
C GLU A 20 -9.39 5.90 -28.56
N ILE A 21 -9.00 6.83 -27.68
CA ILE A 21 -7.80 6.69 -26.83
C ILE A 21 -7.98 5.62 -25.75
N LEU A 22 -9.16 5.59 -25.08
CA LEU A 22 -9.40 4.69 -23.96
C LEU A 22 -9.78 3.27 -24.40
N VAL A 23 -10.55 3.16 -25.49
CA VAL A 23 -10.98 1.87 -26.03
C VAL A 23 -10.85 1.92 -27.55
N PRO A 24 -9.64 1.65 -28.10
CA PRO A 24 -9.45 1.62 -29.54
C PRO A 24 -10.36 0.53 -30.13
N THR A 25 -11.24 0.93 -31.05
CA THR A 25 -12.08 -0.01 -31.83
C THR A 25 -11.17 -0.69 -32.84
N SER A 26 -10.48 -1.72 -32.38
CA SER A 26 -9.37 -2.36 -33.11
C SER A 26 -9.84 -3.48 -34.06
N LEU A 27 -11.14 -3.78 -34.11
CA LEU A 27 -11.67 -4.83 -34.97
C LEU A 27 -13.06 -4.47 -35.50
N PRO A 28 -13.33 -4.64 -36.82
CA PRO A 28 -14.70 -4.62 -37.32
C PRO A 28 -15.50 -5.76 -36.68
N ASP A 29 -16.73 -5.47 -36.30
CA ASP A 29 -17.61 -6.46 -35.67
C ASP A 29 -17.71 -7.72 -36.56
N PRO A 30 -17.62 -8.93 -35.98
CA PRO A 30 -17.62 -10.16 -36.77
C PRO A 30 -18.93 -10.32 -37.55
N PRO A 31 -18.90 -10.95 -38.74
CA PRO A 31 -20.12 -11.23 -39.49
C PRO A 31 -21.07 -12.07 -38.64
N GLY A 32 -22.24 -11.52 -38.31
CA GLY A 32 -23.22 -12.11 -37.38
C GLY A 32 -23.38 -11.38 -36.05
N TYR A 33 -22.60 -10.32 -35.80
CA TYR A 33 -22.76 -9.48 -34.60
C TYR A 33 -24.08 -8.71 -34.63
N THR A 34 -24.94 -8.96 -33.62
CA THR A 34 -26.09 -8.10 -33.34
C THR A 34 -25.71 -7.12 -32.24
N PRO A 35 -25.77 -5.79 -32.49
CA PRO A 35 -25.42 -4.82 -31.48
C PRO A 35 -26.32 -4.97 -30.26
N ALA A 36 -25.71 -5.02 -29.09
CA ALA A 36 -26.45 -5.01 -27.82
C ALA A 36 -27.35 -3.75 -27.74
N ARG A 37 -28.47 -3.88 -27.03
CA ARG A 37 -29.38 -2.75 -26.77
C ARG A 37 -28.57 -1.60 -26.17
N LYS A 38 -28.64 -0.41 -26.80
CA LYS A 38 -28.00 0.79 -26.26
C LYS A 38 -28.66 1.14 -24.93
N LEU A 39 -27.93 1.06 -23.83
CA LEU A 39 -28.43 1.50 -22.53
C LEU A 39 -28.77 2.99 -22.57
N GLY A 40 -29.95 3.34 -22.05
CA GLY A 40 -30.38 4.71 -21.83
C GLY A 40 -29.55 5.42 -20.77
N TRP A 41 -29.61 6.74 -20.69
CA TRP A 41 -28.84 7.51 -19.70
C TRP A 41 -29.15 7.12 -18.25
N LYS A 42 -30.43 6.84 -17.94
CA LYS A 42 -30.84 6.40 -16.61
C LYS A 42 -30.21 5.05 -16.25
N GLU A 43 -30.34 4.08 -17.15
CA GLU A 43 -29.75 2.74 -17.00
C GLU A 43 -28.22 2.81 -16.87
N ARG A 44 -27.55 3.70 -17.61
CA ARG A 44 -26.09 3.90 -17.48
C ARG A 44 -25.69 4.41 -16.09
N VAL A 45 -26.44 5.38 -15.55
CA VAL A 45 -26.17 5.91 -14.21
C VAL A 45 -26.40 4.82 -13.16
N GLU A 46 -27.46 4.04 -13.31
CA GLU A 46 -27.78 2.93 -12.43
C GLU A 46 -26.68 1.86 -12.44
N VAL A 47 -26.24 1.42 -13.62
CA VAL A 47 -25.12 0.46 -13.77
C VAL A 47 -23.83 1.00 -13.13
N VAL A 48 -23.55 2.30 -13.28
CA VAL A 48 -22.37 2.89 -12.63
C VAL A 48 -22.53 2.91 -11.11
N GLN A 49 -23.73 3.23 -10.59
CA GLN A 49 -23.98 3.22 -9.15
C GLN A 49 -23.83 1.82 -8.57
N GLU A 50 -24.43 0.82 -9.19
CA GLU A 50 -24.34 -0.60 -8.78
C GLU A 50 -22.88 -1.06 -8.81
N ALA A 51 -22.17 -0.84 -9.92
CA ALA A 51 -20.75 -1.19 -10.02
C ALA A 51 -19.88 -0.49 -8.98
N THR A 52 -20.19 0.76 -8.63
CA THR A 52 -19.48 1.46 -7.54
C THR A 52 -19.79 0.89 -6.16
N GLN A 53 -21.03 0.46 -5.91
CA GLN A 53 -21.42 -0.19 -4.66
C GLN A 53 -20.69 -1.53 -4.52
N ASP A 54 -20.74 -2.37 -5.55
CA ASP A 54 -20.03 -3.65 -5.61
C ASP A 54 -18.53 -3.47 -5.43
N TYR A 55 -17.94 -2.45 -6.06
CA TYR A 55 -16.53 -2.10 -5.87
C TYR A 55 -16.26 -1.76 -4.40
N VAL A 56 -17.02 -0.84 -3.80
CA VAL A 56 -16.83 -0.47 -2.39
C VAL A 56 -16.97 -1.67 -1.47
N ASP A 57 -17.91 -2.57 -1.74
CA ASP A 57 -18.13 -3.77 -0.93
C ASP A 57 -17.01 -4.80 -1.12
N SER A 58 -16.45 -4.94 -2.32
CA SER A 58 -15.25 -5.76 -2.55
C SER A 58 -14.04 -5.27 -1.74
N TRP A 59 -13.90 -3.96 -1.55
CA TRP A 59 -12.85 -3.37 -0.72
C TRP A 59 -13.07 -3.54 0.78
N LYS A 60 -14.33 -3.61 1.23
CA LYS A 60 -14.66 -3.94 2.63
C LYS A 60 -14.37 -5.41 2.90
N ALA A 61 -14.74 -6.30 1.99
CA ALA A 61 -14.46 -7.73 2.09
C ALA A 61 -12.94 -7.98 2.21
N LEU A 62 -12.13 -7.32 1.39
CA LEU A 62 -10.66 -7.42 1.45
C LEU A 62 -10.07 -6.96 2.79
N ARG A 63 -10.71 -6.01 3.49
CA ARG A 63 -10.26 -5.55 4.82
C ARG A 63 -10.75 -6.44 5.96
N SER A 64 -11.73 -7.30 5.72
CA SER A 64 -12.34 -8.16 6.74
C SER A 64 -11.85 -9.61 6.72
N GLU A 65 -10.95 -9.97 5.79
CA GLU A 65 -10.26 -11.27 5.81
C GLU A 65 -9.48 -11.43 7.13
N PRO A 66 -9.77 -12.46 7.95
CA PRO A 66 -9.05 -12.71 9.20
C PRO A 66 -7.75 -13.46 8.86
N GLY A 67 -6.74 -12.70 8.44
CA GLY A 67 -5.46 -13.26 8.03
C GLY A 67 -4.33 -12.27 8.22
N ASP A 68 -3.61 -12.47 9.33
CA ASP A 68 -2.26 -12.00 9.63
C ASP A 68 -2.10 -10.66 10.36
N ASP A 69 -1.42 -10.78 11.49
CA ASP A 69 -1.24 -9.80 12.54
C ASP A 69 -0.15 -8.81 12.15
N SER A 70 -0.49 -7.85 11.31
CA SER A 70 0.23 -6.58 11.27
C SER A 70 -0.66 -5.54 11.90
N GLN A 71 -0.29 -5.11 13.10
CA GLN A 71 -0.80 -3.93 13.80
C GLN A 71 -0.59 -2.67 12.94
N VAL A 72 -1.29 -2.55 11.82
CA VAL A 72 -1.68 -1.25 11.33
C VAL A 72 -2.87 -0.92 12.20
N ALA A 73 -2.57 -0.36 13.37
CA ALA A 73 -3.56 0.13 14.28
C ALA A 73 -4.65 0.80 13.46
N ASP A 74 -5.88 0.30 13.56
CA ASP A 74 -7.10 1.06 13.40
C ASP A 74 -7.06 2.18 14.45
N LYS A 75 -6.09 3.08 14.35
CA LYS A 75 -6.33 4.46 14.68
C LYS A 75 -7.34 4.86 13.63
N GLU A 76 -8.62 4.85 14.04
CA GLU A 76 -9.54 5.85 13.51
C GLU A 76 -8.70 7.10 13.27
N PRO A 77 -8.67 7.65 12.04
CA PRO A 77 -7.98 8.90 11.84
C PRO A 77 -8.61 9.85 12.85
N GLU A 78 -7.88 10.16 13.93
CA GLU A 78 -8.44 10.78 15.12
C GLU A 78 -9.33 11.90 14.62
N ALA A 79 -10.56 12.02 15.13
CA ALA A 79 -11.55 13.03 14.73
C ALA A 79 -10.98 14.36 14.14
N PRO A 80 -9.88 14.95 14.65
CA PRO A 80 -9.14 16.03 13.99
C PRO A 80 -8.91 15.90 12.47
N ILE A 81 -8.67 14.72 11.89
CA ILE A 81 -8.28 14.59 10.48
C ILE A 81 -9.47 14.85 9.54
N LYS A 82 -10.66 14.34 9.87
CA LYS A 82 -11.87 14.56 9.05
C LYS A 82 -12.32 16.01 9.14
N ASP A 83 -12.23 16.60 10.32
CA ASP A 83 -12.58 18.00 10.56
C ASP A 83 -11.58 18.96 9.90
N GLU A 84 -10.28 18.68 9.98
CA GLU A 84 -9.23 19.42 9.26
C GLU A 84 -9.42 19.30 7.74
N LEU A 85 -9.73 18.11 7.23
CA LEU A 85 -9.98 17.91 5.80
C LEU A 85 -11.26 18.61 5.32
N ALA A 86 -12.32 18.63 6.13
CA ALA A 86 -13.56 19.35 5.83
C ALA A 86 -13.34 20.88 5.86
N ALA A 87 -12.55 21.39 6.80
CA ALA A 87 -12.13 22.79 6.83
C ALA A 87 -11.27 23.15 5.60
N VAL A 88 -10.38 22.23 5.20
CA VAL A 88 -9.54 22.36 4.00
C VAL A 88 -10.39 22.36 2.72
N ALA A 89 -11.40 21.50 2.61
CA ALA A 89 -12.31 21.44 1.46
C ALA A 89 -13.09 22.75 1.26
N ARG A 90 -13.34 23.51 2.33
CA ARG A 90 -13.96 24.85 2.28
C ARG A 90 -12.98 25.95 1.84
N GLY A 91 -11.67 25.74 1.91
CA GLY A 91 -10.62 26.74 1.67
C GLY A 91 -9.98 26.75 0.27
N GLY A 92 -10.31 25.81 -0.60
CA GLY A 92 -9.77 25.72 -1.97
C GLY A 92 -8.34 25.18 -2.08
N ALA A 93 -7.70 25.26 -3.26
CA ALA A 93 -6.45 24.54 -3.53
C ALA A 93 -5.26 24.89 -2.60
N LYS A 94 -5.23 26.10 -2.03
CA LYS A 94 -4.13 26.56 -1.16
C LYS A 94 -4.21 26.03 0.27
N SER A 95 -5.40 25.65 0.76
CA SER A 95 -5.57 25.07 2.10
C SER A 95 -5.16 23.60 2.17
N ILE A 96 -5.12 22.87 1.05
CA ILE A 96 -4.72 21.45 0.99
C ILE A 96 -3.23 21.25 1.25
N GLN A 97 -2.39 22.22 0.88
CA GLN A 97 -0.94 22.10 0.95
C GLN A 97 -0.39 21.76 2.36
N PRO A 98 -0.70 22.50 3.43
CA PRO A 98 -0.19 22.18 4.77
C PRO A 98 -0.67 20.81 5.29
N TYR A 99 -1.90 20.41 4.94
CA TYR A 99 -2.45 19.11 5.32
C TYR A 99 -1.70 17.96 4.62
N LEU A 100 -1.44 18.11 3.31
CA LEU A 100 -0.68 17.13 2.55
C LEU A 100 0.77 17.02 3.06
N GLN A 101 1.37 18.15 3.43
CA GLN A 101 2.70 18.18 4.04
C GLN A 101 2.72 17.41 5.37
N LYS A 102 1.72 17.61 6.24
CA LYS A 102 1.58 16.87 7.51
C LYS A 102 1.44 15.37 7.26
N MET A 103 0.57 14.96 6.34
CA MET A 103 0.42 13.55 5.94
C MET A 103 1.74 12.93 5.45
N TYR A 104 2.49 13.67 4.63
CA TYR A 104 3.77 13.21 4.14
C TYR A 104 4.81 13.08 5.26
N GLN A 105 4.88 14.07 6.16
CA GLN A 105 5.80 14.04 7.30
C GLN A 105 5.52 12.86 8.24
N THR A 106 4.26 12.60 8.59
CA THR A 106 3.88 11.48 9.47
C THR A 106 4.26 10.13 8.87
N ARG A 107 4.04 9.94 7.55
CA ARG A 107 4.41 8.70 6.88
C ARG A 107 5.93 8.57 6.76
N ALA A 108 6.62 9.66 6.40
CA ALA A 108 8.07 9.67 6.27
C ALA A 108 8.77 9.39 7.60
N SER A 109 8.27 9.92 8.73
CA SER A 109 8.83 9.62 10.05
C SER A 109 8.62 8.16 10.43
N ALA A 110 7.42 7.61 10.24
CA ALA A 110 7.16 6.19 10.51
C ALA A 110 8.10 5.26 9.74
N TYR A 111 8.33 5.55 8.44
CA TYR A 111 9.30 4.78 7.66
C TYR A 111 10.74 4.95 8.14
N ARG A 112 11.13 6.18 8.46
CA ARG A 112 12.47 6.46 8.99
C ARG A 112 12.71 5.68 10.28
N ASP A 113 11.76 5.69 11.18
CA ASP A 113 11.85 5.03 12.49
C ASP A 113 11.94 3.51 12.30
N ALA A 114 11.10 2.93 11.44
CA ALA A 114 11.14 1.50 11.13
C ALA A 114 12.49 1.07 10.53
N VAL A 115 13.05 1.86 9.61
CA VAL A 115 14.37 1.57 9.03
C VAL A 115 15.48 1.69 10.08
N GLN A 116 15.40 2.67 10.98
CA GLN A 116 16.38 2.81 12.06
C GLN A 116 16.32 1.64 13.04
N GLU A 117 15.12 1.19 13.41
CA GLU A 117 14.90 0.03 14.27
C GLU A 117 15.41 -1.26 13.63
N PHE A 118 15.16 -1.46 12.34
CA PHE A 118 15.71 -2.58 11.58
C PHE A 118 17.25 -2.61 11.60
N VAL A 119 17.89 -1.47 11.30
CA VAL A 119 19.36 -1.37 11.31
C VAL A 119 19.92 -1.60 12.71
N LYS A 120 19.25 -1.08 13.74
CA LYS A 120 19.63 -1.30 15.13
C LYS A 120 19.55 -2.79 15.50
N GLY A 121 18.42 -3.43 15.21
CA GLY A 121 18.24 -4.86 15.45
C GLY A 121 19.25 -5.73 14.70
N TYR A 122 19.63 -5.34 13.48
CA TYR A 122 20.67 -6.04 12.73
C TYR A 122 22.05 -5.97 13.41
N ARG A 123 22.42 -4.81 13.97
CA ARG A 123 23.69 -4.64 14.69
C ARG A 123 23.69 -5.43 16.00
N GLU A 124 22.58 -5.41 16.72
CA GLU A 124 22.41 -6.17 17.97
C GLU A 124 22.46 -7.68 17.72
N GLY A 125 21.84 -8.17 16.64
CA GLY A 125 21.94 -9.56 16.23
C GLY A 125 23.38 -10.01 15.95
N TYR A 126 24.14 -9.20 15.21
CA TYR A 126 25.56 -9.47 14.95
C TYR A 126 26.41 -9.52 16.23
N ALA A 127 26.11 -8.67 17.21
CA ALA A 127 26.80 -8.68 18.50
C ALA A 127 26.43 -9.92 19.34
N ALA A 128 25.15 -10.29 19.37
CA ALA A 128 24.67 -11.48 20.07
C ALA A 128 25.25 -12.79 19.50
N ASP A 129 25.44 -12.88 18.18
CA ASP A 129 26.12 -14.03 17.55
C ASP A 129 27.60 -14.11 17.97
N ALA A 130 28.29 -12.98 18.09
CA ALA A 130 29.67 -12.96 18.57
C ALA A 130 29.78 -13.38 20.05
N GLU A 131 28.85 -12.94 20.90
CA GLU A 131 28.81 -13.30 22.32
C GLU A 131 28.42 -14.77 22.55
N SER A 132 27.44 -15.28 21.78
CA SER A 132 27.01 -16.68 21.87
C SER A 132 28.13 -17.63 21.42
N GLN A 133 28.90 -17.31 20.37
CA GLN A 133 30.09 -18.09 19.99
C GLN A 133 31.16 -18.11 21.10
N GLN A 134 31.36 -17.00 21.82
CA GLN A 134 32.27 -16.94 22.97
C GLN A 134 31.76 -17.74 24.18
N GLN A 135 30.45 -17.82 24.40
CA GLN A 135 29.87 -18.63 25.47
C GLN A 135 29.92 -20.13 25.15
N VAL A 136 29.64 -20.52 23.91
CA VAL A 136 29.73 -21.93 23.44
C VAL A 136 31.16 -22.45 23.58
N SER A 137 32.16 -21.65 23.21
CA SER A 137 33.57 -22.01 23.34
C SER A 137 34.03 -22.10 24.81
N LYS A 138 33.51 -21.25 25.71
CA LYS A 138 33.73 -21.38 27.17
C LYS A 138 33.07 -22.63 27.77
N GLN A 139 31.88 -23.02 27.31
CA GLN A 139 31.21 -24.25 27.76
C GLN A 139 31.91 -25.53 27.28
N GLN A 140 32.46 -25.54 26.06
CA GLN A 140 33.28 -26.65 25.57
C GLN A 140 34.58 -26.84 26.35
N GLN A 141 35.17 -25.76 26.88
CA GLN A 141 36.37 -25.84 27.72
C GLN A 141 36.10 -26.40 29.13
N GLN A 142 34.88 -26.27 29.66
CA GLN A 142 34.52 -26.83 30.98
C GLN A 142 34.09 -28.30 30.94
N GLN A 143 33.86 -28.87 29.76
CA GLN A 143 33.48 -30.29 29.59
C GLN A 143 34.66 -31.22 29.27
N GLN A 144 35.90 -30.73 29.20
CA GLN A 144 37.06 -31.62 29.15
C GLN A 144 37.29 -32.25 30.53
N PRO A 145 37.16 -33.59 30.68
CA PRO A 145 37.49 -34.25 31.95
C PRO A 145 39.01 -34.14 32.21
N PRO A 146 39.46 -34.12 33.48
CA PRO A 146 40.88 -34.06 33.79
C PRO A 146 41.60 -35.28 33.19
N ASP A 147 42.62 -35.03 32.37
CA ASP A 147 43.49 -36.02 31.78
C ASP A 147 44.20 -36.83 32.88
N LYS A 148 43.65 -37.99 33.20
CA LYS A 148 44.30 -39.00 34.04
C LYS A 148 45.30 -39.75 33.15
N SER A 149 46.50 -39.20 33.01
CA SER A 149 47.65 -39.96 32.50
C SER A 149 48.00 -41.06 33.53
N PRO A 150 47.97 -42.36 33.17
CA PRO A 150 48.54 -43.39 34.03
C PRO A 150 50.06 -43.29 33.95
N GLY A 151 50.69 -42.88 35.05
CA GLY A 151 52.14 -42.96 35.21
C GLY A 151 52.57 -44.42 35.08
N ILE A 152 53.38 -44.70 34.07
CA ILE A 152 54.06 -45.98 33.92
C ILE A 152 55.25 -45.94 34.88
N ASP A 153 55.10 -46.57 36.04
CA ASP A 153 56.20 -46.78 36.99
C ASP A 153 57.12 -47.88 36.46
N LEU A 154 58.28 -47.48 35.93
CA LEU A 154 59.41 -48.36 35.63
C LEU A 154 60.41 -48.31 36.80
N ARG A 155 60.31 -49.26 37.75
CA ARG A 155 61.45 -49.76 38.54
C ARG A 155 61.12 -50.98 39.38
#